data_AF-A0A2T9ZJD4-F1
#
_entry.id   AF-A0A2T9ZJD4-F1
#
_cell.length_a   1.000
_cell.length_b   1.000
_cell.length_c   1.000
_cell.angle_alpha   90.00
_cell.angle_beta   90.00
_cell.angle_gamma   90.00
#
_symmetry.space_group_name_H-M   'P 1'
#
loop_
_entity.id
_entity.type
_entity.pdbx_description
1 polymer ?
#
loop_
_entity_poly.entity_id
_entity_poly.type
_entity_poly.pdbx_seq_one_letter_code
_entity_poly.pdbx_strand_id
1 'polypeptide(L)'
;MLPSCRNFHINKFVHFISECRYSSASCNSNSDLSRVVYSALNPQNDDKISSLLVNNSFHLEKESPNQNLADKSLSLDQYQITATKSLLQIMKEEKNKTKQTFLNKKEIKDLALKQVKTRDSLVNNMKEVILNSREKMNQKIEKLEAQKNFSISKLRESFKAQVKIEKEKIKTILEQNEQKNILKLIRQKENRDLEIERKIHLKMPLIKHPPSHKKLSAQSIFQIEYFKSKKNTAHSKSSSELFKEAIDKWKQTPQLERLHYENLATVENKKRLKAALDWWSTADKKLIELENKRIGNRNLIRKNQGKPIVRLLKNLFVIKKPPSPFNLYVKHLYKSGAVSGKITATIHSIYASWAALSGEEKAHFIRLSKSYDSFNLDP
;
A
#
# COMPACT_ATOMS: atom_id res chain seq x y z
N MET A 1 13.56 25.37 -40.09
CA MET A 1 14.67 24.75 -39.35
C MET A 1 14.10 23.76 -38.34
N LEU A 2 14.46 22.48 -38.49
CA LEU A 2 14.38 21.38 -37.51
C LEU A 2 15.85 20.98 -37.22
N PRO A 3 16.23 20.26 -36.13
CA PRO A 3 15.56 19.13 -35.45
C PRO A 3 15.37 19.37 -33.91
N SER A 4 14.97 18.46 -33.03
CA SER A 4 15.07 16.99 -32.97
C SER A 4 14.00 16.33 -32.09
N CYS A 5 13.70 15.05 -32.38
CA CYS A 5 12.88 14.15 -31.57
C CYS A 5 13.67 13.51 -30.41
N ARG A 6 12.98 12.58 -29.69
CA ARG A 6 13.40 11.70 -28.56
C ARG A 6 13.07 12.28 -27.16
N ASN A 7 12.49 11.55 -26.20
CA ASN A 7 12.30 10.09 -26.06
C ASN A 7 10.85 9.66 -25.74
N PHE A 8 10.54 8.42 -26.13
CA PHE A 8 9.37 7.62 -25.73
C PHE A 8 9.84 6.46 -24.82
N HIS A 9 8.94 5.86 -24.04
CA HIS A 9 9.23 4.89 -22.94
C HIS A 9 9.94 5.56 -21.74
N ILE A 10 9.58 5.31 -20.48
CA ILE A 10 9.14 4.06 -19.84
C ILE A 10 7.76 4.22 -19.19
N ASN A 11 6.81 3.37 -19.60
CA ASN A 11 5.50 3.26 -18.96
C ASN A 11 5.14 1.77 -18.82
N LYS A 12 5.83 1.08 -17.90
CA LYS A 12 5.73 -0.39 -17.73
C LYS A 12 6.28 -0.89 -16.37
N PHE A 13 5.83 -0.32 -15.24
CA PHE A 13 6.15 -0.87 -13.90
C PHE A 13 5.12 -0.53 -12.78
N VAL A 14 3.83 -0.42 -13.10
CA VAL A 14 2.77 -0.08 -12.12
C VAL A 14 1.61 -1.10 -12.09
N HIS A 15 1.69 -2.18 -12.87
CA HIS A 15 0.56 -3.11 -13.09
C HIS A 15 0.75 -4.53 -12.52
N PHE A 16 1.55 -4.71 -11.46
CA PHE A 16 1.80 -6.04 -10.87
C PHE A 16 1.55 -6.15 -9.34
N ILE A 17 0.95 -5.13 -8.70
CA ILE A 17 0.55 -5.21 -7.28
C ILE A 17 -0.86 -4.61 -7.08
N SER A 18 -1.86 -5.21 -7.71
CA SER A 18 -3.28 -4.93 -7.39
C SER A 18 -4.20 -6.16 -7.38
N GLU A 19 -3.72 -7.35 -7.74
CA GLU A 19 -4.51 -8.60 -7.74
C GLU A 19 -3.95 -9.60 -6.74
N CYS A 20 -4.22 -9.39 -5.45
CA CYS A 20 -4.09 -10.42 -4.40
C CYS A 20 -4.82 -10.04 -3.10
N ARG A 21 -6.06 -9.50 -3.21
CA ARG A 21 -6.95 -9.28 -2.06
C ARG A 21 -8.43 -9.45 -2.44
N TYR A 22 -8.85 -10.69 -2.66
CA TYR A 22 -10.20 -11.19 -2.34
C TYR A 22 -10.24 -12.72 -2.50
N SER A 23 -9.89 -13.45 -1.45
CA SER A 23 -10.42 -14.80 -1.23
C SER A 23 -10.36 -15.11 0.26
N SER A 24 -11.49 -14.93 0.94
CA SER A 24 -11.71 -15.37 2.31
C SER A 24 -12.25 -16.81 2.26
N ALA A 25 -11.37 -17.78 2.51
CA ALA A 25 -11.77 -19.17 2.72
C ALA A 25 -10.99 -19.75 3.91
N SER A 26 -11.71 -20.36 4.85
CA SER A 26 -11.15 -20.99 6.04
C SER A 26 -10.52 -22.34 5.72
N CYS A 27 -9.25 -22.52 6.06
CA CYS A 27 -8.68 -23.85 6.34
C CYS A 27 -7.77 -23.76 7.57
N ASN A 28 -8.07 -24.61 8.56
CA ASN A 28 -7.19 -24.88 9.69
C ASN A 28 -6.05 -25.83 9.26
N SER A 29 -5.08 -25.95 10.17
CA SER A 29 -4.08 -27.03 10.32
C SER A 29 -2.70 -26.88 9.68
N ASN A 30 -1.73 -27.28 10.50
CA ASN A 30 -0.41 -27.82 10.23
C ASN A 30 0.67 -26.92 9.60
N SER A 31 1.59 -26.53 10.49
CA SER A 31 3.04 -26.80 10.37
C SER A 31 3.53 -27.36 9.03
N ASP A 32 4.18 -26.52 8.24
CA ASP A 32 5.40 -26.90 7.51
C ASP A 32 6.12 -25.66 6.97
N LEU A 33 7.30 -25.36 7.52
CA LEU A 33 8.29 -24.47 6.91
C LEU A 33 9.71 -24.90 7.34
N SER A 34 10.10 -26.07 6.84
CA SER A 34 11.49 -26.52 6.79
C SER A 34 11.88 -26.80 5.32
N ARG A 35 13.16 -26.59 4.97
CA ARG A 35 13.67 -26.31 3.59
C ARG A 35 13.29 -24.88 3.12
N VAL A 36 14.15 -24.09 2.47
CA VAL A 36 15.31 -24.41 1.63
C VAL A 36 16.49 -23.48 1.91
N VAL A 37 17.64 -24.02 2.33
CA VAL A 37 18.99 -23.69 1.82
C VAL A 37 19.88 -24.93 2.02
N TYR A 38 20.24 -25.62 0.93
CA TYR A 38 21.25 -26.67 0.93
C TYR A 38 21.92 -26.67 -0.45
N SER A 39 23.15 -26.16 -0.53
CA SER A 39 24.07 -26.36 -1.64
C SER A 39 25.48 -25.92 -1.25
N ALA A 40 26.48 -26.69 -1.69
CA ALA A 40 27.93 -26.50 -1.49
C ALA A 40 28.46 -26.57 -0.03
N LEU A 41 28.93 -27.76 0.37
CA LEU A 41 30.38 -28.05 0.42
C LEU A 41 30.62 -29.57 0.50
N ASN A 42 31.69 -30.04 -0.16
CA ASN A 42 31.98 -31.46 -0.42
C ASN A 42 32.39 -32.26 0.82
N PRO A 43 32.13 -33.58 0.78
CA PRO A 43 33.18 -34.53 1.16
C PRO A 43 33.28 -35.68 0.13
N GLN A 44 34.29 -35.64 -0.73
CA GLN A 44 34.84 -36.82 -1.40
C GLN A 44 36.35 -36.66 -1.56
N ASN A 45 37.09 -37.64 -1.02
CA ASN A 45 38.25 -38.24 -1.68
C ASN A 45 38.56 -39.54 -0.95
N ASP A 46 38.45 -40.63 -1.70
CA ASP A 46 38.71 -41.99 -1.25
C ASP A 46 40.21 -42.36 -1.33
N ASP A 47 40.51 -43.53 -0.75
CA ASP A 47 41.54 -44.48 -1.14
C ASP A 47 43.04 -44.15 -1.12
N LYS A 48 43.77 -45.08 -0.43
CA LYS A 48 45.21 -45.45 -0.40
C LYS A 48 45.70 -45.57 1.06
N ILE A 49 46.38 -46.62 1.53
CA ILE A 49 47.10 -47.74 0.89
C ILE A 49 46.89 -49.06 1.66
N SER A 50 46.79 -50.14 0.88
CA SER A 50 46.86 -51.57 1.17
C SER A 50 48.03 -52.08 2.05
N SER A 51 47.81 -53.29 2.60
CA SER A 51 48.78 -54.41 2.75
C SER A 51 50.14 -54.20 3.44
N LEU A 52 50.41 -55.04 4.46
CA LEU A 52 51.44 -56.08 4.31
C LEU A 52 51.22 -57.25 5.29
N LEU A 53 51.43 -58.47 4.77
CA LEU A 53 51.30 -59.76 5.44
C LEU A 53 52.68 -60.43 5.50
N VAL A 54 52.94 -61.19 6.59
CA VAL A 54 53.65 -62.50 6.57
C VAL A 54 55.17 -62.54 6.26
N ASN A 55 55.83 -63.60 6.76
CA ASN A 55 57.27 -63.95 6.69
C ASN A 55 58.18 -63.03 7.54
N ASN A 56 59.31 -63.44 8.13
CA ASN A 56 60.09 -64.70 8.12
C ASN A 56 60.78 -64.86 9.51
N SER A 57 61.52 -65.91 9.90
CA SER A 57 62.01 -67.12 9.21
C SER A 57 62.23 -68.29 10.19
N PHE A 58 62.62 -69.46 9.65
CA PHE A 58 63.34 -70.54 10.33
C PHE A 58 64.83 -70.18 10.55
N HIS A 59 65.48 -70.76 11.56
CA HIS A 59 66.88 -71.22 11.40
C HIS A 59 67.10 -72.54 12.15
N LEU A 60 67.37 -73.59 11.36
CA LEU A 60 67.99 -74.83 11.81
C LEU A 60 69.49 -74.66 11.64
N GLU A 61 70.28 -75.13 12.62
CA GLU A 61 71.65 -75.57 12.37
C GLU A 61 71.84 -76.97 12.93
N LYS A 62 72.49 -77.81 12.12
CA LYS A 62 72.93 -79.18 12.44
C LYS A 62 74.44 -79.20 12.23
N GLU A 63 75.18 -79.76 13.18
CA GLU A 63 76.47 -80.43 12.99
C GLU A 63 76.66 -81.30 14.27
N SER A 64 76.81 -82.63 14.29
CA SER A 64 77.54 -83.63 13.46
C SER A 64 79.06 -83.68 13.76
N PRO A 65 79.77 -84.82 13.53
CA PRO A 65 80.48 -85.48 14.63
C PRO A 65 81.97 -85.79 14.37
N ASN A 66 82.71 -86.17 15.42
CA ASN A 66 83.90 -87.06 15.33
C ASN A 66 84.25 -87.60 16.72
N GLN A 67 84.28 -88.92 16.93
CA GLN A 67 85.43 -89.83 16.71
C GLN A 67 86.65 -89.55 17.60
N ASN A 68 86.92 -90.46 18.55
CA ASN A 68 88.12 -91.29 18.47
C ASN A 68 88.07 -92.54 19.36
N LEU A 69 88.72 -93.62 18.90
CA LEU A 69 88.89 -94.89 19.62
C LEU A 69 90.13 -94.86 20.52
N ALA A 70 90.14 -95.67 21.58
CA ALA A 70 91.34 -96.37 22.06
C ALA A 70 90.97 -97.57 22.93
N ASP A 71 91.73 -98.66 22.81
CA ASP A 71 91.46 -99.96 23.43
C ASP A 71 91.64 -100.02 24.95
N LYS A 72 90.90 -100.95 25.59
CA LYS A 72 91.48 -101.97 26.48
C LYS A 72 90.48 -103.05 26.88
N SER A 73 90.81 -104.29 26.52
CA SER A 73 90.11 -105.52 26.92
C SER A 73 90.28 -105.82 28.41
N LEU A 74 89.19 -106.05 29.15
CA LEU A 74 89.23 -106.49 30.55
C LEU A 74 88.04 -107.40 30.90
N SER A 75 88.34 -108.42 31.70
CA SER A 75 87.54 -109.60 32.10
C SER A 75 86.02 -109.42 32.29
N LEU A 76 85.26 -110.38 31.74
CA LEU A 76 83.80 -110.37 31.64
C LEU A 76 83.05 -110.38 33.00
N ASP A 77 83.64 -110.99 34.04
CA ASP A 77 82.97 -111.22 35.33
C ASP A 77 83.04 -110.02 36.30
N GLN A 78 83.89 -109.02 36.05
CA GLN A 78 83.88 -107.76 36.82
C GLN A 78 82.92 -106.71 36.23
N TYR A 79 82.53 -106.85 34.96
CA TYR A 79 81.70 -105.86 34.26
C TYR A 79 80.28 -105.80 34.83
N GLN A 80 79.69 -106.93 35.24
CA GLN A 80 78.28 -106.99 35.69
C GLN A 80 78.04 -106.28 37.04
N ILE A 81 79.00 -106.33 37.97
CA ILE A 81 78.91 -105.65 39.28
C ILE A 81 79.17 -104.14 39.15
N THR A 82 80.00 -103.74 38.18
CA THR A 82 80.31 -102.32 37.92
C THR A 82 79.20 -101.64 37.12
N ALA A 83 78.65 -102.33 36.11
CA ALA A 83 77.53 -101.87 35.30
C ALA A 83 76.28 -101.64 36.15
N THR A 84 75.94 -102.54 37.08
CA THR A 84 74.76 -102.38 37.97
C THR A 84 74.90 -101.20 38.94
N LYS A 85 76.11 -100.95 39.50
CA LYS A 85 76.38 -99.73 40.28
C LYS A 85 76.29 -98.46 39.43
N SER A 86 76.82 -98.49 38.21
CA SER A 86 76.74 -97.36 37.26
C SER A 86 75.28 -97.06 36.88
N LEU A 87 74.46 -98.07 36.59
CA LEU A 87 73.03 -97.93 36.28
C LEU A 87 72.24 -97.35 37.47
N LEU A 88 72.53 -97.79 38.70
CA LEU A 88 71.95 -97.20 39.92
C LEU A 88 72.36 -95.73 40.14
N GLN A 89 73.58 -95.36 39.73
CA GLN A 89 74.05 -93.98 39.80
C GLN A 89 73.41 -93.11 38.70
N ILE A 90 73.33 -93.61 37.46
CA ILE A 90 72.59 -92.97 36.35
C ILE A 90 71.12 -92.78 36.73
N MET A 91 70.45 -93.78 37.31
CA MET A 91 69.06 -93.63 37.77
C MET A 91 68.90 -92.61 38.90
N LYS A 92 69.89 -92.46 39.80
CA LYS A 92 69.90 -91.36 40.80
C LYS A 92 70.11 -90.00 40.14
N GLU A 93 71.02 -89.90 39.18
CA GLU A 93 71.29 -88.67 38.43
C GLU A 93 70.12 -88.26 37.54
N GLU A 94 69.45 -89.19 36.86
CA GLU A 94 68.22 -88.92 36.10
C GLU A 94 67.06 -88.54 37.02
N LYS A 95 66.89 -89.20 38.18
CA LYS A 95 65.88 -88.81 39.16
C LYS A 95 66.15 -87.40 39.69
N ASN A 96 67.42 -87.02 39.90
CA ASN A 96 67.81 -85.66 40.25
C ASN A 96 67.59 -84.67 39.09
N LYS A 97 68.00 -84.99 37.85
CA LYS A 97 67.74 -84.17 36.65
C LYS A 97 66.24 -83.98 36.40
N THR A 98 65.41 -85.00 36.66
CA THR A 98 63.95 -84.92 36.53
C THR A 98 63.36 -84.02 37.63
N LYS A 99 63.87 -84.13 38.86
CA LYS A 99 63.47 -83.24 39.97
C LYS A 99 63.90 -81.79 39.74
N GLN A 100 65.09 -81.58 39.16
CA GLN A 100 65.66 -80.27 38.84
C GLN A 100 64.97 -79.64 37.62
N THR A 101 64.65 -80.40 36.57
CA THR A 101 63.82 -79.91 35.45
C THR A 101 62.36 -79.65 35.86
N PHE A 102 61.82 -80.38 36.85
CA PHE A 102 60.51 -80.07 37.44
C PHE A 102 60.54 -78.78 38.26
N LEU A 103 61.60 -78.55 39.06
CA LEU A 103 61.84 -77.28 39.76
C LEU A 103 61.99 -76.12 38.77
N ASN A 104 62.85 -76.25 37.75
CA ASN A 104 63.02 -75.22 36.72
C ASN A 104 61.69 -74.96 35.95
N LYS A 105 60.90 -76.00 35.63
CA LYS A 105 59.56 -75.82 35.02
C LYS A 105 58.58 -75.09 35.94
N LYS A 106 58.67 -75.29 37.26
CA LYS A 106 57.87 -74.54 38.24
C LYS A 106 58.32 -73.07 38.30
N GLU A 107 59.63 -72.81 38.38
CA GLU A 107 60.19 -71.46 38.36
C GLU A 107 59.86 -70.69 37.07
N ILE A 108 59.92 -71.35 35.91
CA ILE A 108 59.51 -70.77 34.62
C ILE A 108 58.01 -70.43 34.62
N LYS A 109 57.14 -71.30 35.18
CA LYS A 109 55.71 -71.01 35.33
C LYS A 109 55.45 -69.85 36.29
N ASP A 110 56.15 -69.79 37.42
CA ASP A 110 56.02 -68.73 38.41
C ASP A 110 56.57 -67.38 37.88
N LEU A 111 57.64 -67.40 37.07
CA LEU A 111 58.14 -66.23 36.34
C LEU A 111 57.16 -65.77 35.26
N ALA A 112 56.61 -66.68 34.45
CA ALA A 112 55.59 -66.35 33.45
C ALA A 112 54.33 -65.77 34.10
N LEU A 113 53.88 -66.33 35.23
CA LEU A 113 52.74 -65.82 35.99
C LEU A 113 53.04 -64.44 36.60
N LYS A 114 54.26 -64.19 37.08
CA LYS A 114 54.69 -62.85 37.50
C LYS A 114 54.67 -61.86 36.32
N GLN A 115 55.17 -62.25 35.14
CA GLN A 115 55.15 -61.41 33.93
C GLN A 115 53.73 -61.11 33.43
N VAL A 116 52.80 -62.07 33.52
CA VAL A 116 51.39 -61.84 33.20
C VAL A 116 50.78 -60.85 34.20
N LYS A 117 50.97 -61.06 35.51
CA LYS A 117 50.47 -60.13 36.54
C LYS A 117 51.03 -58.70 36.39
N THR A 118 52.31 -58.54 36.02
CA THR A 118 52.87 -57.20 35.75
C THR A 118 52.33 -56.59 34.46
N ARG A 119 52.06 -57.38 33.42
CA ARG A 119 51.36 -56.91 32.20
C ARG A 119 49.93 -56.50 32.47
N ASP A 120 49.17 -57.27 33.23
CA ASP A 120 47.78 -56.93 33.58
C ASP A 120 47.71 -55.65 34.42
N SER A 121 48.63 -55.49 35.38
CA SER A 121 48.80 -54.24 36.13
C SER A 121 49.14 -53.07 35.21
N LEU A 122 50.09 -53.22 34.29
CA LEU A 122 50.45 -52.18 33.33
C LEU A 122 49.28 -51.81 32.41
N VAL A 123 48.54 -52.80 31.89
CA VAL A 123 47.36 -52.60 31.03
C VAL A 123 46.25 -51.88 31.78
N ASN A 124 46.03 -52.20 33.06
CA ASN A 124 45.04 -51.49 33.88
C ASN A 124 45.46 -50.05 34.17
N ASN A 125 46.73 -49.80 34.50
CA ASN A 125 47.26 -48.44 34.65
C ASN A 125 47.13 -47.64 33.33
N MET A 126 47.41 -48.25 32.18
CA MET A 126 47.20 -47.62 30.86
C MET A 126 45.73 -47.30 30.58
N LYS A 127 44.79 -48.20 30.91
CA LYS A 127 43.36 -47.94 30.79
C LYS A 127 42.93 -46.75 31.66
N GLU A 128 43.42 -46.67 32.90
CA GLU A 128 43.11 -45.57 33.81
C GLU A 128 43.66 -44.23 33.28
N VAL A 129 44.88 -44.20 32.75
CA VAL A 129 45.46 -43.02 32.09
C VAL A 129 44.63 -42.61 30.86
N ILE A 130 44.17 -43.56 30.04
CA ILE A 130 43.32 -43.29 28.87
C ILE A 130 41.96 -42.73 29.29
N LEU A 131 41.32 -43.30 30.33
CA LEU A 131 40.05 -42.81 30.87
C LEU A 131 40.18 -41.38 31.43
N ASN A 132 41.17 -41.14 32.30
CA ASN A 132 41.49 -39.81 32.84
C ASN A 132 41.79 -38.78 31.74
N SER A 133 42.47 -39.18 30.66
CA SER A 133 42.74 -38.33 29.49
C SER A 133 41.45 -38.00 28.72
N ARG A 134 40.58 -39.00 28.51
CA ARG A 134 39.28 -38.84 27.84
C ARG A 134 38.33 -37.93 28.64
N GLU A 135 38.28 -38.07 29.97
CA GLU A 135 37.49 -37.20 30.84
C GLU A 135 37.95 -35.74 30.76
N LYS A 136 39.27 -35.49 30.83
CA LYS A 136 39.84 -34.15 30.64
C LYS A 136 39.54 -33.58 29.26
N MET A 137 39.51 -34.41 28.22
CA MET A 137 39.13 -34.00 26.86
C MET A 137 37.64 -33.63 26.77
N ASN A 138 36.75 -34.45 27.34
CA ASN A 138 35.31 -34.18 27.40
C ASN A 138 35.02 -32.86 28.15
N GLN A 139 35.60 -32.66 29.33
CA GLN A 139 35.48 -31.40 30.09
C GLN A 139 35.98 -30.18 29.30
N LYS A 140 36.98 -30.35 28.42
CA LYS A 140 37.46 -29.28 27.53
C LYS A 140 36.47 -29.01 26.39
N ILE A 141 35.84 -30.04 25.83
CA ILE A 141 34.79 -29.91 24.82
C ILE A 141 33.58 -29.17 25.41
N GLU A 142 33.08 -29.59 26.57
CA GLU A 142 31.95 -28.95 27.27
C GLU A 142 32.22 -27.45 27.55
N LYS A 143 33.43 -27.10 28.00
CA LYS A 143 33.84 -25.70 28.22
C LYS A 143 33.86 -24.89 26.92
N LEU A 144 34.35 -25.47 25.81
CA LEU A 144 34.35 -24.82 24.51
C LEU A 144 32.94 -24.65 23.94
N GLU A 145 32.06 -25.63 24.13
CA GLU A 145 30.65 -25.55 23.73
C GLU A 145 29.89 -24.51 24.55
N ALA A 146 30.09 -24.45 25.87
CA ALA A 146 29.54 -23.41 26.73
C ALA A 146 29.99 -22.01 26.30
N GLN A 147 31.30 -21.83 26.01
CA GLN A 147 31.85 -20.55 25.53
C GLN A 147 31.30 -20.15 24.15
N LYS A 148 31.15 -21.12 23.23
CA LYS A 148 30.53 -20.92 21.91
C LYS A 148 29.07 -20.52 22.03
N ASN A 149 28.30 -21.23 22.87
CA ASN A 149 26.88 -20.94 23.10
C ASN A 149 26.66 -19.57 23.76
N PHE A 150 27.51 -19.18 24.72
CA PHE A 150 27.49 -17.84 25.31
C PHE A 150 27.75 -16.75 24.24
N SER A 151 28.78 -16.93 23.41
CA SER A 151 29.09 -16.02 22.30
C SER A 151 27.93 -15.90 21.30
N ILE A 152 27.29 -17.02 20.96
CA ILE A 152 26.10 -17.05 20.08
C ILE A 152 24.91 -16.34 20.72
N SER A 153 24.66 -16.50 22.03
CA SER A 153 23.56 -15.79 22.72
C SER A 153 23.78 -14.28 22.68
N LYS A 154 24.98 -13.83 23.05
CA LYS A 154 25.36 -12.41 23.04
C LYS A 154 25.24 -11.78 21.64
N LEU A 155 25.63 -12.52 20.60
CA LEU A 155 25.47 -12.12 19.20
C LEU A 155 23.98 -12.03 18.79
N ARG A 156 23.14 -13.00 19.20
CA ARG A 156 21.69 -12.97 18.94
C ARG A 156 21.00 -11.80 19.64
N GLU A 157 21.43 -11.46 20.85
CA GLU A 157 20.92 -10.31 21.60
C GLU A 157 21.31 -8.98 20.95
N SER A 158 22.56 -8.81 20.51
CA SER A 158 22.99 -7.60 19.80
C SER A 158 22.28 -7.44 18.46
N PHE A 159 22.09 -8.53 17.68
CA PHE A 159 21.28 -8.48 16.46
C PHE A 159 19.81 -8.14 16.72
N LYS A 160 19.18 -8.70 17.77
CA LYS A 160 17.80 -8.32 18.17
C LYS A 160 17.71 -6.84 18.52
N ALA A 161 18.69 -6.28 19.21
CA ALA A 161 18.74 -4.86 19.54
C ALA A 161 18.89 -3.99 18.29
N GLN A 162 19.80 -4.34 17.36
CA GLN A 162 19.96 -3.64 16.08
C GLN A 162 18.67 -3.66 15.25
N VAL A 163 18.04 -4.82 15.08
CA VAL A 163 16.76 -4.96 14.35
C VAL A 163 15.65 -4.13 15.00
N LYS A 164 15.61 -4.01 16.33
CA LYS A 164 14.64 -3.12 17.01
C LYS A 164 14.89 -1.65 16.66
N ILE A 165 16.14 -1.20 16.74
CA ILE A 165 16.54 0.18 16.39
C ILE A 165 16.23 0.49 14.91
N GLU A 166 16.47 -0.44 13.99
CA GLU A 166 16.13 -0.26 12.58
C GLU A 166 14.62 -0.20 12.33
N LYS A 167 13.83 -1.05 12.98
CA LYS A 167 12.36 -0.98 12.92
C LYS A 167 11.81 0.35 13.42
N GLU A 168 12.36 0.87 14.52
CA GLU A 168 11.99 2.18 15.06
C GLU A 168 12.37 3.31 14.09
N LYS A 169 13.58 3.30 13.52
CA LYS A 169 14.00 4.26 12.47
C LYS A 169 13.09 4.22 11.25
N ILE A 170 12.76 3.04 10.72
CA ILE A 170 11.87 2.87 9.57
C ILE A 170 10.48 3.43 9.89
N LYS A 171 9.94 3.13 11.08
CA LYS A 171 8.65 3.67 11.54
C LYS A 171 8.65 5.21 11.55
N THR A 172 9.67 5.84 12.15
CA THR A 172 9.79 7.31 12.18
C THR A 172 9.90 7.91 10.76
N ILE A 173 10.62 7.26 9.83
CA ILE A 173 10.72 7.71 8.44
C ILE A 173 9.35 7.65 7.73
N LEU A 174 8.57 6.59 7.96
CA LEU A 174 7.22 6.45 7.41
C LEU A 174 6.29 7.54 7.96
N GLU A 175 6.26 7.74 9.27
CA GLU A 175 5.45 8.79 9.93
C GLU A 175 5.80 10.20 9.41
N GLN A 176 7.11 10.51 9.25
CA GLN A 176 7.54 11.78 8.66
C GLN A 176 7.11 11.95 7.19
N ASN A 177 7.08 10.87 6.41
CA ASN A 177 6.66 10.92 5.02
C ASN A 177 5.13 11.08 4.89
N GLU A 178 4.35 10.44 5.77
CA GLU A 178 2.91 10.66 5.87
C GLU A 178 2.58 12.12 6.25
N GLN A 179 3.24 12.67 7.27
CA GLN A 179 3.09 14.07 7.65
C GLN A 179 3.44 15.03 6.50
N LYS A 180 4.53 14.80 5.77
CA LYS A 180 4.91 15.59 4.57
C LYS A 180 3.84 15.51 3.47
N ASN A 181 3.25 14.34 3.24
CA ASN A 181 2.19 14.15 2.26
C ASN A 181 0.89 14.88 2.67
N ILE A 182 0.51 14.81 3.95
CA ILE A 182 -0.65 15.54 4.49
C ILE A 182 -0.43 17.06 4.34
N LEU A 183 0.73 17.59 4.73
CA LEU A 183 1.06 19.00 4.57
C LEU A 183 1.05 19.45 3.10
N LYS A 184 1.49 18.59 2.17
CA LYS A 184 1.42 18.85 0.72
C LYS A 184 -0.02 18.95 0.23
N LEU A 185 -0.92 18.08 0.70
CA LEU A 185 -2.35 18.12 0.37
C LEU A 185 -3.04 19.36 0.94
N ILE A 186 -2.71 19.75 2.17
CA ILE A 186 -3.23 20.98 2.80
C ILE A 186 -2.83 22.20 1.96
N ARG A 187 -1.54 22.38 1.66
CA ARG A 187 -1.05 23.48 0.81
C ARG A 187 -1.67 23.50 -0.58
N GLN A 188 -1.93 22.33 -1.18
CA GLN A 188 -2.63 22.25 -2.47
C GLN A 188 -4.09 22.70 -2.37
N LYS A 189 -4.78 22.41 -1.26
CA LYS A 189 -6.13 22.89 -1.00
C LYS A 189 -6.14 24.40 -0.78
N GLU A 190 -5.29 24.91 0.11
CA GLU A 190 -5.13 26.36 0.38
C GLU A 190 -4.87 27.15 -0.90
N ASN A 191 -3.97 26.68 -1.77
CA ASN A 191 -3.69 27.33 -3.05
C ASN A 191 -4.90 27.36 -3.99
N ARG A 192 -5.73 26.30 -4.02
CA ARG A 192 -6.98 26.26 -4.80
C ARG A 192 -8.02 27.21 -4.23
N ASP A 193 -8.15 27.26 -2.91
CA ASP A 193 -9.10 28.13 -2.21
C ASP A 193 -8.71 29.61 -2.41
N LEU A 194 -7.41 29.96 -2.35
CA LEU A 194 -6.88 31.28 -2.70
C LEU A 194 -7.11 31.64 -4.17
N GLU A 195 -7.00 30.70 -5.11
CA GLU A 195 -7.29 30.95 -6.52
C GLU A 195 -8.79 31.23 -6.75
N ILE A 196 -9.67 30.49 -6.06
CA ILE A 196 -11.12 30.71 -6.06
C ILE A 196 -11.44 32.08 -5.46
N GLU A 197 -10.83 32.45 -4.34
CA GLU A 197 -11.02 33.74 -3.68
C GLU A 197 -10.57 34.90 -4.60
N ARG A 198 -9.40 34.78 -5.24
CA ARG A 198 -8.95 35.75 -6.26
C ARG A 198 -9.98 35.93 -7.37
N LYS A 199 -10.54 34.83 -7.91
CA LYS A 199 -11.60 34.86 -8.94
C LYS A 199 -12.88 35.56 -8.46
N ILE A 200 -13.28 35.36 -7.19
CA ILE A 200 -14.45 36.00 -6.57
C ILE A 200 -14.24 37.51 -6.32
N HIS A 201 -13.00 37.98 -6.25
CA HIS A 201 -12.68 39.40 -6.09
C HIS A 201 -12.32 40.12 -7.41
N LEU A 202 -12.35 39.43 -8.56
CA LEU A 202 -12.13 40.06 -9.86
C LEU A 202 -13.23 41.08 -10.20
N LYS A 203 -12.78 42.28 -10.63
CA LYS A 203 -13.66 43.33 -11.18
C LYS A 203 -14.39 42.85 -12.44
N MET A 204 -13.67 42.12 -13.29
CA MET A 204 -14.16 41.51 -14.54
C MET A 204 -15.10 40.32 -14.27
N PRO A 205 -16.11 40.07 -15.14
CA PRO A 205 -16.93 38.87 -15.06
C PRO A 205 -16.13 37.62 -15.48
N LEU A 206 -16.37 36.51 -14.79
CA LEU A 206 -15.79 35.20 -15.13
C LEU A 206 -16.44 34.63 -16.40
N ILE A 207 -17.73 34.91 -16.59
CA ILE A 207 -18.50 34.51 -17.78
C ILE A 207 -18.74 35.73 -18.65
N LYS A 208 -18.17 35.72 -19.86
CA LYS A 208 -18.38 36.80 -20.86
C LYS A 208 -19.78 36.68 -21.45
N HIS A 209 -20.63 37.69 -21.19
CA HIS A 209 -21.91 37.95 -21.86
C HIS A 209 -22.80 36.71 -22.13
N PRO A 210 -23.39 36.09 -21.10
CA PRO A 210 -24.37 35.02 -21.31
C PRO A 210 -25.57 35.54 -22.12
N PRO A 211 -26.16 34.74 -23.03
CA PRO A 211 -27.27 35.18 -23.88
C PRO A 211 -28.48 35.68 -23.07
N SER A 212 -29.03 36.82 -23.48
CA SER A 212 -30.17 37.44 -22.81
C SER A 212 -31.48 36.81 -23.25
N HIS A 213 -32.12 36.08 -22.33
CA HIS A 213 -33.48 35.56 -22.46
C HIS A 213 -34.58 36.61 -22.12
N LYS A 214 -34.21 37.88 -21.91
CA LYS A 214 -35.20 38.94 -21.62
C LYS A 214 -36.02 39.21 -22.89
N LYS A 215 -37.33 38.96 -22.83
CA LYS A 215 -38.27 39.29 -23.92
C LYS A 215 -38.15 40.78 -24.31
N LEU A 216 -38.02 41.03 -25.60
CA LEU A 216 -38.19 42.33 -26.24
C LEU A 216 -39.68 42.56 -26.53
N SER A 217 -40.12 43.81 -26.36
CA SER A 217 -41.41 44.28 -26.87
C SER A 217 -41.27 44.74 -28.33
N ALA A 218 -42.39 44.85 -29.05
CA ALA A 218 -42.45 45.45 -30.38
C ALA A 218 -41.78 46.84 -30.42
N GLN A 219 -42.12 47.71 -29.45
CA GLN A 219 -41.46 49.00 -29.25
C GLN A 219 -39.94 48.90 -29.09
N SER A 220 -39.42 47.85 -28.43
CA SER A 220 -37.98 47.65 -28.26
C SER A 220 -37.31 47.32 -29.60
N ILE A 221 -37.95 46.52 -30.45
CA ILE A 221 -37.46 46.21 -31.81
C ILE A 221 -37.46 47.48 -32.66
N PHE A 222 -38.60 48.20 -32.69
CA PHE A 222 -38.71 49.48 -33.39
C PHE A 222 -37.61 50.45 -32.96
N GLN A 223 -37.38 50.63 -31.66
CA GLN A 223 -36.31 51.49 -31.16
C GLN A 223 -34.93 51.04 -31.65
N ILE A 224 -34.62 49.73 -31.61
CA ILE A 224 -33.34 49.20 -32.10
C ILE A 224 -33.14 49.49 -33.59
N GLU A 225 -34.17 49.31 -34.43
CA GLU A 225 -34.11 49.60 -35.86
C GLU A 225 -34.06 51.10 -36.16
N TYR A 226 -34.80 51.90 -35.40
CA TYR A 226 -34.75 53.35 -35.45
C TYR A 226 -33.35 53.88 -35.14
N PHE A 227 -32.70 53.40 -34.09
CA PHE A 227 -31.32 53.79 -33.78
C PHE A 227 -30.32 53.31 -34.83
N LYS A 228 -30.52 52.12 -35.42
CA LYS A 228 -29.68 51.65 -36.54
C LYS A 228 -29.79 52.57 -37.76
N SER A 229 -31.01 52.95 -38.16
CA SER A 229 -31.22 53.84 -39.31
C SER A 229 -30.67 55.26 -39.08
N LYS A 230 -30.71 55.74 -37.84
CA LYS A 230 -30.17 57.07 -37.47
C LYS A 230 -28.66 57.10 -37.21
N LYS A 231 -27.97 55.96 -37.13
CA LYS A 231 -26.53 55.89 -36.81
C LYS A 231 -25.65 56.77 -37.70
N ASN A 232 -25.98 56.90 -38.98
CA ASN A 232 -25.22 57.70 -39.96
C ASN A 232 -25.61 59.19 -39.96
N THR A 233 -26.74 59.56 -39.36
CA THR A 233 -27.24 60.95 -39.26
C THR A 233 -27.13 61.53 -37.84
N ALA A 234 -26.54 60.78 -36.90
CA ALA A 234 -26.63 61.06 -35.46
C ALA A 234 -25.66 62.15 -34.96
N HIS A 235 -24.75 62.67 -35.79
CA HIS A 235 -23.71 63.61 -35.35
C HIS A 235 -24.22 64.94 -34.74
N SER A 236 -25.49 65.29 -34.96
CA SER A 236 -26.10 66.53 -34.46
C SER A 236 -26.99 66.37 -33.22
N LYS A 237 -27.42 65.16 -32.84
CA LYS A 237 -28.44 64.96 -31.78
C LYS A 237 -27.90 64.12 -30.62
N SER A 238 -28.29 64.46 -29.39
CA SER A 238 -27.96 63.62 -28.24
C SER A 238 -28.72 62.30 -28.27
N SER A 239 -28.15 61.25 -27.68
CA SER A 239 -28.82 59.94 -27.52
C SER A 239 -30.16 60.05 -26.77
N SER A 240 -30.33 61.07 -25.94
CA SER A 240 -31.57 61.31 -25.18
C SER A 240 -32.68 61.90 -26.06
N GLU A 241 -32.34 62.81 -26.98
CA GLU A 241 -33.27 63.34 -27.98
C GLU A 241 -33.71 62.23 -28.95
N LEU A 242 -32.75 61.45 -29.47
CA LEU A 242 -33.06 60.33 -30.37
C LEU A 242 -33.97 59.29 -29.70
N PHE A 243 -33.83 59.05 -28.38
CA PHE A 243 -34.72 58.17 -27.63
C PHE A 243 -36.12 58.76 -27.43
N LYS A 244 -36.24 60.06 -27.15
CA LYS A 244 -37.54 60.76 -27.11
C LYS A 244 -38.23 60.69 -28.48
N GLU A 245 -37.52 61.04 -29.54
CA GLU A 245 -38.03 60.99 -30.93
C GLU A 245 -38.50 59.58 -31.32
N ALA A 246 -37.78 58.53 -30.91
CA ALA A 246 -38.20 57.14 -31.11
C ALA A 246 -39.46 56.77 -30.30
N ILE A 247 -39.62 57.27 -29.07
CA ILE A 247 -40.84 57.05 -28.28
C ILE A 247 -42.04 57.75 -28.93
N ASP A 248 -41.89 58.99 -29.37
CA ASP A 248 -43.00 59.77 -29.92
C ASP A 248 -43.40 59.26 -31.31
N LYS A 249 -42.44 58.85 -32.14
CA LYS A 249 -42.73 58.11 -33.39
C LYS A 249 -43.48 56.80 -33.11
N TRP A 250 -43.06 56.00 -32.12
CA TRP A 250 -43.78 54.78 -31.76
C TRP A 250 -45.24 55.03 -31.33
N LYS A 251 -45.54 56.15 -30.67
CA LYS A 251 -46.93 56.55 -30.33
C LYS A 251 -47.76 56.86 -31.59
N GLN A 252 -47.13 57.39 -32.63
CA GLN A 252 -47.74 57.74 -33.92
C GLN A 252 -47.79 56.57 -34.91
N THR A 253 -46.96 55.53 -34.73
CA THR A 253 -46.92 54.32 -35.57
C THR A 253 -48.30 53.68 -35.74
N PRO A 254 -48.79 53.49 -36.99
CA PRO A 254 -50.07 52.83 -37.27
C PRO A 254 -50.15 51.41 -36.73
N GLN A 255 -51.37 50.93 -36.43
CA GLN A 255 -51.58 49.62 -35.81
C GLN A 255 -51.04 48.44 -36.68
N LEU A 256 -51.10 48.56 -38.01
CA LEU A 256 -50.56 47.56 -38.94
C LEU A 256 -49.04 47.44 -38.82
N GLU A 257 -48.33 48.57 -38.72
CA GLU A 257 -46.89 48.61 -38.51
C GLU A 257 -46.51 48.11 -37.10
N ARG A 258 -47.30 48.42 -36.07
CA ARG A 258 -47.09 47.83 -34.72
C ARG A 258 -47.19 46.31 -34.74
N LEU A 259 -48.16 45.74 -35.45
CA LEU A 259 -48.35 44.30 -35.60
C LEU A 259 -47.15 43.65 -36.33
N HIS A 260 -46.56 44.33 -37.33
CA HIS A 260 -45.29 43.91 -37.93
C HIS A 260 -44.16 43.81 -36.88
N TYR A 261 -44.00 44.83 -36.02
CA TYR A 261 -43.01 44.80 -34.94
C TYR A 261 -43.31 43.77 -33.84
N GLU A 262 -44.57 43.41 -33.59
CA GLU A 262 -44.96 42.32 -32.68
C GLU A 262 -44.55 40.95 -33.25
N ASN A 263 -44.70 40.74 -34.56
CA ASN A 263 -44.23 39.54 -35.25
C ASN A 263 -42.69 39.44 -35.20
N LEU A 264 -41.98 40.54 -35.51
CA LEU A 264 -40.51 40.59 -35.38
C LEU A 264 -40.04 40.31 -33.95
N ALA A 265 -40.67 40.93 -32.94
CA ALA A 265 -40.37 40.68 -31.53
C ALA A 265 -40.60 39.22 -31.15
N THR A 266 -41.66 38.58 -31.67
CA THR A 266 -41.95 37.17 -31.42
C THR A 266 -40.87 36.26 -32.00
N VAL A 267 -40.43 36.50 -33.23
CA VAL A 267 -39.35 35.73 -33.89
C VAL A 267 -38.01 35.92 -33.16
N GLU A 268 -37.64 37.16 -32.84
CA GLU A 268 -36.40 37.48 -32.13
C GLU A 268 -36.39 36.91 -30.70
N ASN A 269 -37.53 36.93 -30.00
CA ASN A 269 -37.67 36.31 -28.69
C ASN A 269 -37.51 34.79 -28.74
N LYS A 270 -38.02 34.11 -29.76
CA LYS A 270 -37.78 32.67 -29.98
C LYS A 270 -36.29 32.37 -30.21
N LYS A 271 -35.62 33.16 -31.06
CA LYS A 271 -34.17 33.02 -31.31
C LYS A 271 -33.34 33.21 -30.04
N ARG A 272 -33.64 34.24 -29.25
CA ARG A 272 -32.97 34.53 -27.96
C ARG A 272 -33.19 33.46 -26.91
N LEU A 273 -34.41 32.95 -26.79
CA LEU A 273 -34.72 31.86 -25.87
C LEU A 273 -33.93 30.61 -26.25
N LYS A 274 -33.96 30.20 -27.53
CA LYS A 274 -33.17 29.07 -28.02
C LYS A 274 -31.67 29.23 -27.72
N ALA A 275 -31.06 30.35 -28.13
CA ALA A 275 -29.65 30.61 -27.87
C ALA A 275 -29.29 30.62 -26.37
N ALA A 276 -30.21 31.03 -25.50
CA ALA A 276 -30.01 30.96 -24.05
C ALA A 276 -30.15 29.53 -23.51
N LEU A 277 -31.08 28.72 -24.01
CA LEU A 277 -31.22 27.31 -23.65
C LEU A 277 -30.00 26.48 -24.12
N ASP A 278 -29.57 26.68 -25.37
CA ASP A 278 -28.36 26.05 -25.95
C ASP A 278 -27.10 26.41 -25.15
N TRP A 279 -27.00 27.66 -24.67
CA TRP A 279 -25.91 28.07 -23.78
C TRP A 279 -26.02 27.44 -22.39
N TRP A 280 -27.22 27.40 -21.80
CA TRP A 280 -27.43 26.79 -20.47
C TRP A 280 -27.23 25.26 -20.46
N SER A 281 -27.38 24.58 -21.60
CA SER A 281 -27.16 23.12 -21.70
C SER A 281 -25.67 22.75 -21.65
N THR A 282 -24.79 23.68 -22.03
CA THR A 282 -23.33 23.48 -22.13
C THR A 282 -22.51 24.26 -21.08
N ALA A 283 -23.13 25.20 -20.35
CA ALA A 283 -22.42 26.04 -19.38
C ALA A 283 -21.96 25.28 -18.11
N ASP A 284 -20.73 25.52 -17.68
CA ASP A 284 -20.19 24.96 -16.43
C ASP A 284 -20.92 25.53 -15.19
N LYS A 285 -21.64 24.64 -14.49
CA LYS A 285 -22.36 24.93 -13.25
C LYS A 285 -21.45 25.51 -12.16
N LYS A 286 -20.21 25.02 -12.03
CA LYS A 286 -19.25 25.52 -11.02
C LYS A 286 -18.81 26.95 -11.34
N LEU A 287 -18.55 27.25 -12.61
CA LEU A 287 -18.22 28.62 -13.06
C LEU A 287 -19.39 29.59 -12.85
N ILE A 288 -20.64 29.13 -13.09
CA ILE A 288 -21.86 29.90 -12.82
C ILE A 288 -22.02 30.19 -11.32
N GLU A 289 -21.78 29.22 -10.45
CA GLU A 289 -21.81 29.40 -8.98
C GLU A 289 -20.75 30.42 -8.52
N LEU A 290 -19.53 30.34 -9.06
CA LEU A 290 -18.47 31.31 -8.76
C LEU A 290 -18.82 32.73 -9.25
N GLU A 291 -19.36 32.88 -10.46
CA GLU A 291 -19.82 34.18 -10.98
C GLU A 291 -20.99 34.73 -10.14
N ASN A 292 -21.91 33.87 -9.70
CA ASN A 292 -23.00 34.28 -8.80
C ASN A 292 -22.50 34.72 -7.41
N LYS A 293 -21.49 34.04 -6.83
CA LYS A 293 -20.81 34.49 -5.61
C LYS A 293 -20.14 35.86 -5.81
N ARG A 294 -19.41 36.03 -6.92
CA ARG A 294 -18.77 37.30 -7.32
C ARG A 294 -19.80 38.45 -7.46
N ILE A 295 -20.94 38.19 -8.11
CA ILE A 295 -22.05 39.15 -8.23
C ILE A 295 -22.66 39.45 -6.85
N GLY A 296 -22.78 38.45 -5.96
CA GLY A 296 -23.24 38.60 -4.57
C GLY A 296 -22.37 39.59 -3.78
N ASN A 297 -21.05 39.37 -3.75
CA ASN A 297 -20.09 40.26 -3.07
C ASN A 297 -20.14 41.68 -3.66
N ARG A 298 -20.23 41.79 -4.99
CA ARG A 298 -20.40 43.09 -5.66
C ARG A 298 -21.73 43.76 -5.31
N ASN A 299 -22.80 43.00 -5.09
CA ASN A 299 -24.10 43.53 -4.71
C ASN A 299 -24.15 44.06 -3.28
N LEU A 300 -23.39 43.48 -2.34
CA LEU A 300 -23.19 44.07 -1.00
C LEU A 300 -22.58 45.48 -1.12
N ILE A 301 -21.48 45.61 -1.86
CA ILE A 301 -20.83 46.90 -2.10
C ILE A 301 -21.79 47.90 -2.78
N ARG A 302 -22.54 47.45 -3.80
CA ARG A 302 -23.52 48.31 -4.50
C ARG A 302 -24.67 48.75 -3.61
N LYS A 303 -25.20 47.86 -2.75
CA LYS A 303 -26.25 48.18 -1.78
C LYS A 303 -25.79 49.27 -0.82
N ASN A 304 -24.56 49.15 -0.28
CA ASN A 304 -23.98 50.15 0.62
C ASN A 304 -23.74 51.50 -0.08
N GLN A 305 -23.55 51.51 -1.40
CA GLN A 305 -23.44 52.71 -2.24
C GLN A 305 -24.79 53.25 -2.74
N GLY A 306 -25.94 52.72 -2.30
CA GLY A 306 -27.27 53.08 -2.80
C GLY A 306 -27.52 52.72 -4.27
N LYS A 307 -26.66 51.89 -4.90
CA LYS A 307 -26.72 51.56 -6.33
C LYS A 307 -27.60 50.33 -6.58
N PRO A 308 -28.38 50.29 -7.68
CA PRO A 308 -29.22 49.13 -8.01
C PRO A 308 -28.42 47.82 -8.10
N ILE A 309 -28.94 46.74 -7.50
CA ILE A 309 -28.28 45.43 -7.53
C ILE A 309 -28.24 44.82 -8.95
N VAL A 310 -27.16 44.09 -9.24
CA VAL A 310 -27.02 43.29 -10.46
C VAL A 310 -27.74 41.96 -10.26
N ARG A 311 -28.48 41.49 -11.27
CA ARG A 311 -29.18 40.19 -11.19
C ARG A 311 -28.20 39.03 -11.28
N LEU A 312 -28.40 38.03 -10.43
CA LEU A 312 -27.71 36.73 -10.53
C LEU A 312 -28.10 36.01 -11.83
N LEU A 313 -27.19 35.18 -12.34
CA LEU A 313 -27.44 34.24 -13.42
C LEU A 313 -28.41 33.15 -12.93
N LYS A 314 -29.55 33.02 -13.60
CA LYS A 314 -30.59 32.03 -13.29
C LYS A 314 -30.68 31.00 -14.40
N ASN A 315 -30.59 29.73 -14.03
CA ASN A 315 -30.81 28.61 -14.93
C ASN A 315 -32.25 28.65 -15.46
N LEU A 316 -32.40 28.51 -16.78
CA LEU A 316 -33.70 28.55 -17.46
C LEU A 316 -34.48 27.23 -17.34
N PHE A 317 -33.78 26.11 -17.19
CA PHE A 317 -34.40 24.80 -16.98
C PHE A 317 -34.99 24.62 -15.57
N VAL A 318 -34.76 25.56 -14.65
CA VAL A 318 -35.34 25.50 -13.30
C VAL A 318 -36.78 25.98 -13.38
N ILE A 319 -37.70 25.00 -13.43
CA ILE A 319 -39.14 25.22 -13.30
C ILE A 319 -39.39 26.07 -12.06
N LYS A 320 -40.16 27.15 -12.23
CA LYS A 320 -40.54 28.02 -11.11
C LYS A 320 -41.45 27.23 -10.18
N LYS A 321 -41.19 27.28 -8.87
CA LYS A 321 -42.09 26.73 -7.86
C LYS A 321 -43.53 27.23 -8.11
N PRO A 322 -44.55 26.39 -7.91
CA PRO A 322 -45.95 26.80 -8.06
C PRO A 322 -46.24 28.02 -7.18
N PRO A 323 -47.17 28.90 -7.59
CA PRO A 323 -47.68 29.92 -6.70
C PRO A 323 -48.38 29.24 -5.51
N SER A 324 -48.07 29.68 -4.29
CA SER A 324 -48.79 29.25 -3.09
C SER A 324 -50.29 29.60 -3.19
N PRO A 325 -51.17 28.92 -2.44
CA PRO A 325 -52.59 29.25 -2.39
C PRO A 325 -52.84 30.75 -2.08
N PHE A 326 -52.07 31.31 -1.15
CA PHE A 326 -52.09 32.74 -0.83
C PHE A 326 -51.69 33.63 -2.04
N ASN A 327 -50.65 33.27 -2.79
CA ASN A 327 -50.25 34.03 -3.99
C ASN A 327 -51.33 33.98 -5.09
N LEU A 328 -52.06 32.87 -5.22
CA LEU A 328 -53.20 32.76 -6.12
C LEU A 328 -54.38 33.62 -5.65
N TYR A 329 -54.64 33.67 -4.35
CA TYR A 329 -55.64 34.57 -3.76
C TYR A 329 -55.30 36.06 -3.95
N VAL A 330 -54.05 36.47 -3.68
CA VAL A 330 -53.55 37.82 -3.96
C VAL A 330 -53.78 38.16 -5.45
N LYS A 331 -53.39 37.25 -6.36
CA LYS A 331 -53.61 37.40 -7.80
C LYS A 331 -55.11 37.52 -8.16
N HIS A 332 -55.98 36.81 -7.45
CA HIS A 332 -57.44 36.90 -7.63
C HIS A 332 -57.96 38.29 -7.22
N LEU A 333 -57.61 38.80 -6.03
CA LEU A 333 -58.06 40.12 -5.55
C LEU A 333 -57.65 41.28 -6.47
N TYR A 334 -56.43 41.25 -7.01
CA TYR A 334 -55.98 42.23 -7.98
C TYR A 334 -56.67 42.08 -9.35
N LYS A 335 -57.04 40.85 -9.75
CA LYS A 335 -57.77 40.60 -11.00
C LYS A 335 -59.25 41.03 -10.91
N SER A 336 -59.88 40.89 -9.75
CA SER A 336 -61.26 41.31 -9.51
C SER A 336 -61.40 42.81 -9.20
N GLY A 337 -60.29 43.53 -9.02
CA GLY A 337 -60.31 44.94 -8.63
C GLY A 337 -60.61 45.19 -7.14
N ALA A 338 -60.78 44.13 -6.34
CA ALA A 338 -61.04 44.23 -4.90
C ALA A 338 -59.87 44.87 -4.12
N VAL A 339 -58.66 44.84 -4.67
CA VAL A 339 -57.49 45.56 -4.17
C VAL A 339 -56.76 46.26 -5.32
N SER A 340 -56.35 47.50 -5.09
CA SER A 340 -55.56 48.31 -6.04
C SER A 340 -54.32 48.92 -5.37
N GLY A 341 -53.44 49.55 -6.16
CA GLY A 341 -52.24 50.22 -5.65
C GLY A 341 -51.04 49.29 -5.37
N LYS A 342 -50.07 49.79 -4.61
CA LYS A 342 -48.80 49.10 -4.34
C LYS A 342 -49.00 48.00 -3.29
N ILE A 343 -48.57 46.78 -3.62
CA ILE A 343 -48.66 45.60 -2.72
C ILE A 343 -48.09 45.84 -1.31
N THR A 344 -47.03 46.65 -1.17
CA THR A 344 -46.43 46.97 0.13
C THR A 344 -47.35 47.76 1.06
N ALA A 345 -48.31 48.52 0.52
CA ALA A 345 -49.30 49.25 1.31
C ALA A 345 -50.52 48.39 1.66
N THR A 346 -50.87 47.42 0.82
CA THR A 346 -52.09 46.60 0.95
C THR A 346 -51.85 45.20 1.52
N ILE A 347 -50.58 44.77 1.71
CA ILE A 347 -50.27 43.40 2.13
C ILE A 347 -50.90 43.02 3.47
N HIS A 348 -50.99 43.95 4.44
CA HIS A 348 -51.59 43.68 5.74
C HIS A 348 -53.10 43.43 5.65
N SER A 349 -53.84 44.20 4.84
CA SER A 349 -55.28 43.96 4.65
C SER A 349 -55.54 42.68 3.85
N ILE A 350 -54.68 42.34 2.88
CA ILE A 350 -54.75 41.06 2.17
C ILE A 350 -54.51 39.87 3.12
N TYR A 351 -53.56 39.98 4.07
CA TYR A 351 -53.34 38.95 5.09
C TYR A 351 -54.54 38.80 6.03
N ALA A 352 -55.12 39.90 6.51
CA ALA A 352 -56.31 39.87 7.36
C ALA A 352 -57.51 39.24 6.62
N SER A 353 -57.71 39.63 5.36
CA SER A 353 -58.77 39.08 4.50
C SER A 353 -58.57 37.59 4.21
N TRP A 354 -57.33 37.15 3.92
CA TRP A 354 -57.00 35.72 3.79
C TRP A 354 -57.20 34.94 5.09
N ALA A 355 -56.87 35.51 6.24
CA ALA A 355 -57.11 34.88 7.53
C ALA A 355 -58.61 34.66 7.77
N ALA A 356 -59.44 35.65 7.44
CA ALA A 356 -60.90 35.61 7.59
C ALA A 356 -61.64 34.66 6.62
N LEU A 357 -61.03 34.23 5.50
CA LEU A 357 -61.65 33.26 4.60
C LEU A 357 -62.03 31.95 5.31
N SER A 358 -63.14 31.37 4.90
CA SER A 358 -63.57 30.03 5.32
C SER A 358 -62.59 28.92 4.87
N GLY A 359 -62.75 27.74 5.46
CA GLY A 359 -61.98 26.55 5.05
C GLY A 359 -62.23 26.16 3.59
N GLU A 360 -63.45 26.32 3.09
CA GLU A 360 -63.84 25.98 1.71
C GLU A 360 -63.23 26.93 0.67
N GLU A 361 -63.24 28.23 0.94
CA GLU A 361 -62.59 29.24 0.09
C GLU A 361 -61.07 29.01 0.03
N LYS A 362 -60.43 28.73 1.18
CA LYS A 362 -59.02 28.34 1.22
C LYS A 362 -58.78 27.04 0.43
N ALA A 363 -59.67 26.06 0.53
CA ALA A 363 -59.59 24.80 -0.22
C ALA A 363 -59.73 24.99 -1.75
N HIS A 364 -60.46 26.00 -2.22
CA HIS A 364 -60.46 26.38 -3.64
C HIS A 364 -59.07 26.80 -4.11
N PHE A 365 -58.41 27.73 -3.41
CA PHE A 365 -57.05 28.18 -3.79
C PHE A 365 -55.98 27.09 -3.59
N ILE A 366 -56.17 26.16 -2.64
CA ILE A 366 -55.30 24.98 -2.47
C ILE A 366 -55.43 24.04 -3.67
N ARG A 367 -56.65 23.77 -4.17
CA ARG A 367 -56.86 22.96 -5.38
C ARG A 367 -56.21 23.61 -6.61
N LEU A 368 -56.39 24.92 -6.79
CA LEU A 368 -55.74 25.67 -7.89
C LEU A 368 -54.21 25.69 -7.79
N SER A 369 -53.65 25.71 -6.58
CA SER A 369 -52.19 25.64 -6.37
C SER A 369 -51.64 24.27 -6.78
N LYS A 370 -52.32 23.18 -6.40
CA LYS A 370 -51.95 21.81 -6.79
C LYS A 370 -52.08 21.56 -8.29
N SER A 371 -53.09 22.11 -8.97
CA SER A 371 -53.19 21.98 -10.43
C SER A 371 -52.11 22.78 -11.18
N TYR A 372 -51.51 23.81 -10.57
CA TYR A 372 -50.41 24.55 -11.20
C TYR A 372 -49.14 23.71 -11.39
N ASP A 373 -48.93 22.68 -10.56
CA ASP A 373 -47.79 21.77 -10.68
C ASP A 373 -47.86 20.88 -11.93
N SER A 374 -49.06 20.51 -12.38
CA SER A 374 -49.23 19.62 -13.55
C SER A 374 -49.08 20.31 -14.90
N PHE A 375 -49.22 21.65 -14.96
CA PHE A 375 -49.24 22.41 -16.23
C PHE A 375 -47.94 23.15 -16.59
N ASN A 376 -46.92 23.15 -15.72
CA ASN A 376 -45.64 23.85 -15.96
C ASN A 376 -44.47 22.91 -16.29
N LEU A 377 -44.76 21.73 -16.87
CA LEU A 377 -43.76 20.73 -17.24
C LEU A 377 -43.20 20.88 -18.67
N ASP A 378 -43.82 21.69 -19.53
CA ASP A 378 -43.26 22.06 -20.84
C ASP A 378 -42.43 23.37 -20.73
N PRO A 379 -41.10 23.33 -21.00
CA PRO A 379 -40.18 24.47 -20.86
C PRO A 379 -40.18 25.50 -22.02
#